data_AF-A0A8J4X587-F1
#
_entry.id   AF-A0A8J4X587-F1
#
_cell.length_a   1.000
_cell.length_b   1.000
_cell.length_c   1.000
_cell.angle_alpha   90.00
_cell.angle_beta   90.00
_cell.angle_gamma   90.00
#
_symmetry.space_group_name_H-M   'P 1'
#
loop_
_entity.id
_entity.type
_entity.pdbx_description
1 polymer ?
#
loop_
_entity_poly.entity_id
_entity_poly.type
_entity_poly.pdbx_seq_one_letter_code
_entity_poly.pdbx_strand_id
1 'polypeptide(L)'
;MNLGVVVALLGLVAYGSCAPVNQNVSLPLCDSPEAEAAAQASLDFINAQLAHGYKYTLNQIEDIKVFNKDDGTHTYLLEVELLETKCHVSHPKPVPECDVRTKVETAVEADCDVALSDAGGQLSVAAFKCKTELETISPCPGCIFLQALNDTDGTQLVQASLAVFNNNNTFDATFDVLDVGRLTSQVVGGGPLVRAEYAIIETNCTNGEVPACVPMGREVARQGFCRSEGHGLNVNVNCEVFQP
;
A
#
# COMPACT_ATOMS: atom_id res chain seq x y z
N MET A 1 54.49 55.72 32.70
CA MET A 1 54.23 54.45 33.42
C MET A 1 52.80 54.07 33.12
N ASN A 2 52.59 53.20 32.13
CA ASN A 2 51.27 52.86 31.62
C ASN A 2 50.60 51.79 32.48
N LEU A 3 49.36 52.11 32.84
CA LEU A 3 48.44 51.34 33.67
C LEU A 3 47.85 50.19 32.85
N GLY A 4 47.92 48.97 33.38
CA GLY A 4 47.38 47.77 32.74
C GLY A 4 45.84 47.73 32.74
N VAL A 5 45.27 47.18 31.67
CA VAL A 5 43.85 46.85 31.58
C VAL A 5 43.76 45.33 31.40
N VAL A 6 43.24 44.65 32.41
CA VAL A 6 42.86 43.23 32.33
C VAL A 6 41.38 43.20 31.97
N VAL A 7 41.05 42.66 30.79
CA VAL A 7 39.67 42.44 30.36
C VAL A 7 39.24 41.06 30.86
N ALA A 8 38.31 41.02 31.81
CA ALA A 8 37.66 39.80 32.25
C ALA A 8 36.44 39.51 31.34
N LEU A 9 36.54 38.45 30.53
CA LEU A 9 35.41 37.91 29.76
C LEU A 9 34.57 37.02 30.68
N LEU A 10 33.38 37.51 31.06
CA LEU A 10 32.34 36.70 31.70
C LEU A 10 31.64 35.85 30.62
N GLY A 11 32.00 34.56 30.56
CA GLY A 11 31.26 33.57 29.78
C GLY A 11 29.95 33.19 30.47
N LEU A 12 28.82 33.52 29.86
CA LEU A 12 27.51 33.01 30.24
C LEU A 12 27.39 31.56 29.71
N VAL A 13 27.55 30.59 30.60
CA VAL A 13 27.18 29.19 30.32
C VAL A 13 25.67 29.09 30.51
N ALA A 14 24.92 29.09 29.40
CA ALA A 14 23.50 28.75 29.43
C ALA A 14 23.36 27.25 29.68
N TYR A 15 23.08 26.88 30.93
CA TYR A 15 22.62 25.53 31.27
C TYR A 15 21.21 25.37 30.70
N GLY A 16 21.10 24.75 29.53
CA GLY A 16 19.83 24.21 29.04
C GLY A 16 19.43 23.05 29.94
N SER A 17 18.63 23.33 30.97
CA SER A 17 18.01 22.31 31.80
C SER A 17 16.98 21.57 30.96
N CYS A 18 17.31 20.39 30.45
CA CYS A 18 16.28 19.43 30.06
C CYS A 18 15.55 19.01 31.33
N ALA A 19 14.41 19.64 31.61
CA ALA A 19 13.53 19.19 32.68
C ALA A 19 13.08 17.75 32.37
N PRO A 20 13.16 16.81 33.34
CA PRO A 20 12.64 15.48 33.13
C PRO A 20 11.12 15.57 32.94
N VAL A 21 10.64 15.26 31.75
CA VAL A 21 9.22 15.04 31.51
C VAL A 21 8.86 13.74 32.23
N ASN A 22 8.02 13.81 33.26
CA ASN A 22 7.40 12.63 33.85
C ASN A 22 6.45 12.06 32.80
N GLN A 23 6.93 11.10 32.01
CA GLN A 23 6.08 10.46 31.01
C GLN A 23 5.25 9.39 31.72
N ASN A 24 3.94 9.64 31.86
CA ASN A 24 3.00 8.62 32.31
C ASN A 24 2.71 7.66 31.16
N VAL A 25 3.42 6.53 31.12
CA VAL A 25 3.33 5.53 30.05
C VAL A 25 2.44 4.36 30.48
N SER A 26 1.49 3.99 29.63
CA SER A 26 0.69 2.76 29.75
C SER A 26 1.09 1.77 28.66
N LEU A 27 0.99 0.48 28.98
CA LEU A 27 1.25 -0.65 28.07
C LEU A 27 -0.01 -1.53 28.02
N PRO A 28 -1.00 -1.18 27.20
CA PRO A 28 -2.20 -1.99 27.01
C PRO A 28 -1.88 -3.38 26.48
N LEU A 29 -2.82 -4.31 26.62
CA LEU A 29 -2.75 -5.60 25.94
C LEU A 29 -3.07 -5.41 24.45
N CYS A 30 -2.43 -6.20 23.59
CA CYS A 30 -2.64 -6.15 22.14
C CYS A 30 -4.06 -6.54 21.72
N ASP A 31 -4.78 -7.32 22.52
CA ASP A 31 -6.18 -7.71 22.32
C ASP A 31 -7.17 -6.79 23.05
N SER A 32 -6.69 -5.67 23.60
CA SER A 32 -7.57 -4.71 24.25
C SER A 32 -8.39 -3.93 23.21
N PRO A 33 -9.64 -3.52 23.53
CA PRO A 33 -10.45 -2.70 22.62
C PRO A 33 -9.77 -1.38 22.21
N GLU A 34 -8.91 -0.83 23.07
CA GLU A 34 -8.12 0.37 22.78
C GLU A 34 -7.06 0.08 21.70
N ALA A 35 -6.36 -1.05 21.80
CA ALA A 35 -5.39 -1.47 20.81
C ALA A 35 -6.03 -1.79 19.45
N GLU A 36 -7.16 -2.51 19.45
CA GLU A 36 -7.92 -2.82 18.23
C GLU A 36 -8.44 -1.55 17.54
N ALA A 37 -8.93 -0.56 18.30
CA ALA A 37 -9.37 0.72 17.74
C ALA A 37 -8.21 1.52 17.13
N ALA A 38 -7.04 1.54 17.79
CA ALA A 38 -5.83 2.17 17.27
C ALA A 38 -5.32 1.47 15.99
N ALA A 39 -5.35 0.14 15.97
CA ALA A 39 -4.96 -0.65 14.80
C ALA A 39 -5.92 -0.44 13.62
N GLN A 40 -7.22 -0.40 13.86
CA GLN A 40 -8.20 -0.12 12.81
C GLN A 40 -8.02 1.29 12.22
N ALA A 41 -7.87 2.31 13.06
CA ALA A 41 -7.60 3.68 12.62
C ALA A 41 -6.30 3.78 11.80
N SER A 42 -5.28 3.03 12.20
CA SER A 42 -4.00 2.94 11.49
C SER A 42 -4.16 2.27 10.12
N LEU A 43 -4.86 1.14 10.06
CA LEU A 43 -5.11 0.39 8.84
C LEU A 43 -5.90 1.23 7.81
N ASP A 44 -6.96 1.90 8.27
CA ASP A 44 -7.81 2.74 7.42
C ASP A 44 -6.99 3.90 6.84
N PHE A 45 -6.16 4.54 7.67
CA PHE A 45 -5.27 5.61 7.23
C PHE A 45 -4.24 5.11 6.21
N ILE A 46 -3.54 4.01 6.50
CA ILE A 46 -2.51 3.44 5.62
C ILE A 46 -3.11 3.08 4.26
N ASN A 47 -4.24 2.37 4.25
CA ASN A 47 -4.93 2.01 3.00
C ASN A 47 -5.37 3.24 2.21
N ALA A 48 -5.78 4.32 2.87
CA ALA A 48 -6.14 5.58 2.22
C ALA A 48 -4.93 6.32 1.61
N GLN A 49 -3.71 6.06 2.06
CA GLN A 49 -2.48 6.65 1.49
C GLN A 49 -1.95 5.88 0.27
N LEU A 50 -2.44 4.66 -0.01
CA LEU A 50 -1.91 3.85 -1.09
C LEU A 50 -2.36 4.40 -2.46
N ALA A 51 -1.39 4.83 -3.26
CA ALA A 51 -1.63 5.26 -4.64
C ALA A 51 -1.58 4.11 -5.66
N HIS A 52 -0.99 2.98 -5.29
CA HIS A 52 -0.72 1.82 -6.15
C HIS A 52 -0.80 0.51 -5.34
N GLY A 53 -0.92 -0.61 -6.04
CA GLY A 53 -0.87 -1.94 -5.42
C GLY A 53 -2.17 -2.37 -4.75
N TYR A 54 -2.07 -3.08 -3.64
CA TYR A 54 -3.19 -3.79 -3.03
C TYR A 54 -3.51 -3.28 -1.63
N LYS A 55 -4.78 -3.36 -1.26
CA LYS A 55 -5.23 -3.04 0.09
C LYS A 55 -4.65 -4.04 1.08
N TYR A 56 -4.34 -3.57 2.28
CA TYR A 56 -3.92 -4.40 3.40
C TYR A 56 -5.10 -4.72 4.32
N THR A 57 -4.97 -5.82 5.07
CA THR A 57 -5.78 -6.13 6.25
C THR A 57 -4.88 -6.32 7.47
N LEU A 58 -5.40 -6.13 8.67
CA LEU A 58 -4.68 -6.37 9.92
C LEU A 58 -4.40 -7.87 10.10
N ASN A 59 -3.15 -8.25 10.36
CA ASN A 59 -2.76 -9.60 10.81
C ASN A 59 -2.73 -9.65 12.33
N GLN A 60 -1.88 -8.80 12.91
CA GLN A 60 -1.52 -8.85 14.32
C GLN A 60 -1.14 -7.45 14.82
N ILE A 61 -1.48 -7.18 16.08
CA ILE A 61 -0.95 -6.06 16.85
C ILE A 61 0.24 -6.61 17.64
N GLU A 62 1.44 -6.11 17.35
CA GLU A 62 2.68 -6.62 17.93
C GLU A 62 3.01 -5.91 19.24
N ASP A 63 2.89 -4.58 19.27
CA ASP A 63 3.16 -3.76 20.44
C ASP A 63 2.28 -2.50 20.47
N ILE A 64 2.00 -2.01 21.67
CA ILE A 64 1.29 -0.74 21.90
C ILE A 64 1.83 -0.02 23.14
N LYS A 65 2.23 1.23 22.96
CA LYS A 65 2.68 2.13 24.03
C LYS A 65 1.87 3.41 24.02
N VAL A 66 1.29 3.78 25.15
CA VAL A 66 0.47 5.00 25.29
C VAL A 66 1.16 6.00 26.20
N PHE A 67 1.51 7.15 25.65
CA PHE A 67 2.05 8.29 26.38
C PHE A 67 0.91 9.23 26.76
N ASN A 68 0.58 9.28 28.05
CA ASN A 68 -0.46 10.15 28.58
C ASN A 68 0.15 11.51 28.94
N LYS A 69 -0.39 12.58 28.37
CA LYS A 69 0.01 13.95 28.70
C LYS A 69 -0.91 14.54 29.76
N ASP A 70 -0.38 15.49 30.52
CA ASP A 70 -1.11 16.16 31.60
C ASP A 70 -2.30 17.00 31.11
N ASP A 71 -2.30 17.37 29.82
CA ASP A 71 -3.40 18.09 29.16
C ASP A 71 -4.59 17.18 28.76
N GLY A 72 -4.49 15.88 29.06
CA GLY A 72 -5.50 14.88 28.70
C GLY A 72 -5.40 14.37 27.26
N THR A 73 -4.35 14.73 26.51
CA THR A 73 -4.07 14.14 25.20
C THR A 73 -3.22 12.88 25.34
N HIS A 74 -3.42 11.94 24.42
CA HIS A 74 -2.69 10.68 24.40
C HIS A 74 -1.92 10.53 23.08
N THR A 75 -0.74 9.93 23.16
CA THR A 75 0.03 9.55 21.98
C THR A 75 0.30 8.05 22.02
N TYR A 76 -0.12 7.37 20.97
CA TYR A 76 0.03 5.93 20.79
C TYR A 76 1.23 5.68 19.89
N LEU A 77 2.12 4.79 20.29
CA LEU A 77 3.07 4.14 19.40
C LEU A 77 2.61 2.70 19.25
N LEU A 78 2.26 2.32 18.04
CA LEU A 78 1.66 1.06 17.68
C LEU A 78 2.54 0.35 16.64
N GLU A 79 2.79 -0.93 16.85
CA GLU A 79 3.45 -1.81 15.89
C GLU A 79 2.41 -2.82 15.41
N VAL A 80 2.13 -2.84 14.10
CA VAL A 80 1.15 -3.73 13.49
C VAL A 80 1.74 -4.45 12.29
N GLU A 81 1.41 -5.72 12.19
CA GLU A 81 1.66 -6.54 11.02
C GLU A 81 0.40 -6.57 10.15
N LEU A 82 0.57 -6.30 8.85
CA LEU A 82 -0.50 -6.24 7.87
C LEU A 82 -0.28 -7.25 6.75
N LEU A 83 -1.36 -7.83 6.22
CA LEU A 83 -1.32 -8.76 5.09
C LEU A 83 -1.85 -8.11 3.81
N GLU A 84 -1.12 -8.28 2.71
CA GLU A 84 -1.58 -7.88 1.38
C GLU A 84 -2.81 -8.70 0.95
N THR A 85 -3.87 -8.01 0.52
CA THR A 85 -5.08 -8.66 -0.02
C THR A 85 -5.02 -8.80 -1.55
N LYS A 86 -5.99 -9.50 -2.12
CA LYS A 86 -6.18 -9.60 -3.58
C LYS A 86 -6.93 -8.41 -4.19
N CYS A 87 -7.37 -7.46 -3.38
CA CYS A 87 -8.05 -6.25 -3.86
C CYS A 87 -7.04 -5.15 -4.17
N HIS A 88 -7.00 -4.71 -5.43
CA HIS A 88 -6.28 -3.50 -5.80
C HIS A 88 -6.88 -2.27 -5.10
N VAL A 89 -6.07 -1.23 -4.88
CA VAL A 89 -6.52 0.02 -4.23
C VAL A 89 -7.67 0.70 -4.97
N SER A 90 -7.75 0.54 -6.29
CA SER A 90 -8.85 1.05 -7.13
C SER A 90 -10.13 0.19 -7.07
N HIS A 91 -10.08 -1.02 -6.52
CA HIS A 91 -11.25 -1.88 -6.45
C HIS A 91 -12.23 -1.35 -5.38
N PRO A 92 -13.53 -1.20 -5.67
CA PRO A 92 -14.51 -0.65 -4.71
C PRO A 92 -14.80 -1.56 -3.51
N LYS A 93 -14.38 -2.83 -3.56
CA LYS A 93 -14.68 -3.82 -2.53
C LYS A 93 -14.03 -3.42 -1.20
N PRO A 94 -14.78 -3.43 -0.08
CA PRO A 94 -14.22 -3.06 1.22
C PRO A 94 -13.23 -4.13 1.70
N VAL A 95 -12.24 -3.70 2.51
CA VAL A 95 -11.13 -4.55 2.98
C VAL A 95 -11.61 -5.88 3.62
N PRO A 96 -12.64 -5.92 4.49
CA PRO A 96 -13.07 -7.16 5.14
C PRO A 96 -13.60 -8.22 4.16
N GLU A 97 -14.00 -7.83 2.96
CA GLU A 97 -14.46 -8.78 1.95
C GLU A 97 -13.31 -9.23 1.02
N CYS A 98 -12.14 -8.61 1.10
CA CYS A 98 -11.00 -8.90 0.26
C CYS A 98 -10.23 -10.11 0.77
N ASP A 99 -10.09 -11.15 -0.06
CA ASP A 99 -9.32 -12.33 0.30
C ASP A 99 -7.85 -11.97 0.50
N VAL A 100 -7.24 -12.53 1.54
CA VAL A 100 -5.80 -12.44 1.79
C VAL A 100 -5.04 -13.26 0.75
N ARG A 101 -3.93 -12.71 0.25
CA ARG A 101 -3.07 -13.46 -0.68
C ARG A 101 -2.29 -14.51 0.09
N THR A 102 -2.19 -15.71 -0.46
CA THR A 102 -1.52 -16.83 0.23
C THR A 102 -0.02 -16.88 -0.07
N LYS A 103 0.76 -17.53 0.79
CA LYS A 103 2.21 -17.73 0.58
C LYS A 103 2.54 -18.28 -0.80
N VAL A 104 1.77 -19.29 -1.26
CA VAL A 104 1.94 -19.95 -2.57
C VAL A 104 1.74 -18.99 -3.74
N GLU A 105 0.94 -17.96 -3.52
CA GLU A 105 0.69 -16.86 -4.46
C GLU A 105 1.63 -15.68 -4.25
N THR A 106 2.77 -15.88 -3.57
CA THR A 106 3.79 -14.86 -3.25
C THR A 106 3.30 -13.74 -2.33
N ALA A 107 2.56 -14.07 -1.27
CA ALA A 107 2.07 -13.10 -0.28
C ALA A 107 3.11 -12.07 0.17
N VAL A 108 2.67 -10.84 0.39
CA VAL A 108 3.46 -9.73 0.92
C VAL A 108 2.89 -9.38 2.29
N GLU A 109 3.76 -9.31 3.28
CA GLU A 109 3.46 -8.81 4.62
C GLU A 109 4.06 -7.42 4.77
N ALA A 110 3.44 -6.58 5.61
CA ALA A 110 3.94 -5.26 5.93
C ALA A 110 3.98 -5.06 7.44
N ASP A 111 5.17 -4.84 7.96
CA ASP A 111 5.44 -4.48 9.35
C ASP A 111 5.44 -2.94 9.45
N CYS A 112 4.53 -2.38 10.26
CA CYS A 112 4.27 -0.95 10.33
C CYS A 112 4.38 -0.40 11.75
N ASP A 113 5.27 0.59 11.90
CA ASP A 113 5.32 1.50 13.04
C ASP A 113 4.36 2.67 12.82
N VAL A 114 3.42 2.91 13.74
CA VAL A 114 2.42 3.97 13.64
C VAL A 114 2.37 4.81 14.91
N ALA A 115 2.47 6.12 14.75
CA ALA A 115 2.25 7.09 15.82
C ALA A 115 0.87 7.73 15.66
N LEU A 116 -0.02 7.54 16.64
CA LEU A 116 -1.35 8.15 16.66
C LEU A 116 -1.46 9.20 17.77
N SER A 117 -2.24 10.24 17.54
CA SER A 117 -2.70 11.17 18.55
C SER A 117 -4.19 10.99 18.81
N ASP A 118 -4.58 10.98 20.09
CA ASP A 118 -5.97 11.10 20.52
C ASP A 118 -6.21 12.51 21.07
N ALA A 119 -7.16 13.21 20.45
CA ALA A 119 -7.70 14.47 20.90
C ALA A 119 -9.21 14.34 21.10
N GLY A 120 -9.63 14.08 22.34
CA GLY A 120 -11.06 14.03 22.71
C GLY A 120 -11.80 12.78 22.23
N GLY A 121 -11.12 11.63 22.15
CA GLY A 121 -11.65 10.35 21.70
C GLY A 121 -11.57 10.13 20.19
N GLN A 122 -10.88 11.01 19.47
CA GLN A 122 -10.68 10.91 18.02
C GLN A 122 -9.21 10.61 17.72
N LEU A 123 -8.97 9.37 17.27
CA LEU A 123 -7.65 8.92 16.83
C LEU A 123 -7.30 9.50 15.47
N SER A 124 -6.06 9.96 15.34
CA SER A 124 -5.49 10.51 14.11
C SER A 124 -4.04 10.05 13.96
N VAL A 125 -3.67 9.56 12.78
CA VAL A 125 -2.29 9.15 12.51
C VAL A 125 -1.42 10.39 12.31
N ALA A 126 -0.40 10.56 13.15
CA ALA A 126 0.55 11.66 13.08
C ALA A 126 1.77 11.30 12.21
N ALA A 127 2.21 10.06 12.27
CA ALA A 127 3.30 9.53 11.45
C ALA A 127 3.16 8.01 11.34
N PHE A 128 3.66 7.44 10.25
CA PHE A 128 3.76 6.01 10.08
C PHE A 128 4.95 5.65 9.21
N LYS A 129 5.42 4.41 9.35
CA LYS A 129 6.46 3.83 8.50
C LYS A 129 6.19 2.34 8.39
N CYS A 130 6.12 1.84 7.15
CA CYS A 130 5.94 0.43 6.88
C CYS A 130 7.13 -0.15 6.14
N LYS A 131 7.46 -1.41 6.41
CA LYS A 131 8.43 -2.23 5.70
C LYS A 131 7.71 -3.45 5.14
N THR A 132 7.76 -3.62 3.83
CA THR A 132 7.13 -4.75 3.15
C THR A 132 8.13 -5.88 2.89
N GLU A 133 7.72 -7.11 3.12
CA GLU A 133 8.53 -8.30 2.85
C GLU A 133 7.72 -9.39 2.15
N LEU A 134 8.40 -10.21 1.36
CA LEU A 134 7.78 -11.39 0.75
C LEU A 134 7.78 -12.54 1.73
N GLU A 135 6.61 -13.17 1.85
CA GLU A 135 6.46 -14.40 2.59
C GLU A 135 7.37 -15.49 2.02
N THR A 136 8.18 -16.08 2.89
CA THR A 136 9.22 -17.02 2.48
C THR A 136 8.62 -18.35 2.05
N ILE A 137 8.90 -18.75 0.81
CA ILE A 137 8.70 -20.11 0.30
C ILE A 137 10.04 -20.66 -0.19
N SER A 138 10.31 -21.91 0.18
CA SER A 138 11.45 -22.66 -0.36
C SER A 138 11.36 -22.70 -1.90
N PRO A 139 12.39 -22.23 -2.63
CA PRO A 139 12.37 -22.21 -4.08
C PRO A 139 12.04 -23.59 -4.65
N CYS A 140 11.06 -23.65 -5.54
CA CYS A 140 10.66 -24.88 -6.20
C CYS A 140 10.47 -24.66 -7.71
N PRO A 141 10.78 -25.64 -8.58
CA PRO A 141 10.70 -25.46 -10.03
C PRO A 141 9.31 -25.08 -10.57
N GLY A 142 8.23 -25.44 -9.85
CA GLY A 142 6.85 -25.14 -10.23
C GLY A 142 6.21 -23.98 -9.44
N CYS A 143 6.97 -23.29 -8.60
CA CYS A 143 6.48 -22.19 -7.78
C CYS A 143 6.21 -20.94 -8.62
N ILE A 144 5.33 -20.08 -8.13
CA ILE A 144 5.08 -18.76 -8.73
C ILE A 144 6.16 -17.80 -8.18
N PHE A 145 6.74 -16.99 -9.07
CA PHE A 145 7.73 -15.99 -8.71
C PHE A 145 7.27 -14.60 -9.14
N LEU A 146 7.39 -13.63 -8.25
CA LEU A 146 7.18 -12.22 -8.59
C LEU A 146 8.24 -11.75 -9.57
N GLN A 147 7.78 -10.99 -10.57
CA GLN A 147 8.63 -10.30 -11.52
C GLN A 147 8.63 -8.80 -11.20
N ALA A 148 9.68 -8.12 -11.63
CA ALA A 148 9.71 -6.66 -11.58
C ALA A 148 8.58 -6.10 -12.46
N LEU A 149 7.95 -4.99 -12.05
CA LEU A 149 6.83 -4.39 -12.80
C LEU A 149 7.22 -3.89 -14.20
N ASN A 150 8.52 -3.73 -14.47
CA ASN A 150 9.08 -3.40 -15.77
C ASN A 150 9.63 -4.63 -16.54
N ASP A 151 9.27 -5.84 -16.11
CA ASP A 151 9.62 -7.06 -16.85
C ASP A 151 9.07 -7.00 -18.29
N THR A 152 9.90 -7.44 -19.24
CA THR A 152 9.59 -7.27 -20.66
C THR A 152 8.41 -8.13 -21.09
N ASP A 153 8.38 -9.40 -20.66
CA ASP A 153 7.31 -10.31 -21.05
C ASP A 153 5.99 -9.92 -20.36
N GLY A 154 6.05 -9.53 -19.08
CA GLY A 154 4.89 -9.08 -18.34
C GLY A 154 4.30 -7.76 -18.86
N THR A 155 5.13 -6.78 -19.23
CA THR A 155 4.64 -5.51 -19.82
C THR A 155 4.03 -5.72 -21.21
N GLN A 156 4.62 -6.59 -22.04
CA GLN A 156 4.02 -7.00 -23.31
C GLN A 156 2.68 -7.71 -23.11
N LEU A 157 2.58 -8.59 -22.10
CA LEU A 157 1.32 -9.26 -21.75
C LEU A 157 0.24 -8.25 -21.35
N VAL A 158 0.55 -7.24 -20.53
CA VAL A 158 -0.40 -6.19 -20.15
C VAL A 158 -0.92 -5.46 -21.39
N GLN A 159 -0.03 -5.01 -22.27
CA GLN A 159 -0.43 -4.30 -23.49
C GLN A 159 -1.26 -5.16 -24.44
N ALA A 160 -0.83 -6.40 -24.69
CA ALA A 160 -1.54 -7.32 -25.57
C ALA A 160 -2.91 -7.71 -25.00
N SER A 161 -2.99 -8.01 -23.71
CA SER A 161 -4.24 -8.37 -23.04
C SER A 161 -5.23 -7.20 -23.00
N LEU A 162 -4.78 -5.98 -22.74
CA LEU A 162 -5.63 -4.80 -22.80
C LEU A 162 -6.16 -4.54 -24.22
N ALA A 163 -5.32 -4.73 -25.24
CA ALA A 163 -5.77 -4.62 -26.63
C ALA A 163 -6.85 -5.68 -26.97
N VAL A 164 -6.69 -6.92 -26.49
CA VAL A 164 -7.74 -7.96 -26.64
C VAL A 164 -9.03 -7.55 -25.92
N PHE A 165 -8.93 -7.02 -24.70
CA PHE A 165 -10.09 -6.54 -23.96
C PHE A 165 -10.79 -5.37 -24.66
N ASN A 166 -10.06 -4.35 -25.12
CA ASN A 166 -10.62 -3.20 -25.84
C ASN A 166 -11.37 -3.61 -27.11
N ASN A 167 -10.86 -4.59 -27.85
CA ASN A 167 -11.51 -5.06 -29.07
C ASN A 167 -12.76 -5.93 -28.82
N ASN A 168 -12.86 -6.58 -27.66
CA ASN A 168 -13.90 -7.59 -27.40
C ASN A 168 -14.89 -7.19 -26.29
N ASN A 169 -14.64 -6.11 -25.56
CA ASN A 169 -15.55 -5.67 -24.52
C ASN A 169 -16.86 -5.11 -25.11
N THR A 170 -17.89 -5.06 -24.27
CA THR A 170 -19.23 -4.58 -24.64
C THR A 170 -19.46 -3.11 -24.31
N PHE A 171 -18.45 -2.42 -23.80
CA PHE A 171 -18.51 -1.01 -23.46
C PHE A 171 -18.27 -0.17 -24.72
N ASP A 172 -19.05 0.89 -24.90
CA ASP A 172 -18.78 1.89 -25.94
C ASP A 172 -17.68 2.87 -25.50
N ALA A 173 -16.55 2.30 -25.07
CA ALA A 173 -15.43 3.04 -24.51
C ALA A 173 -14.12 2.27 -24.68
N THR A 174 -13.02 3.02 -24.78
CA THR A 174 -11.66 2.49 -24.76
C THR A 174 -11.05 2.68 -23.37
N PHE A 175 -10.34 1.68 -22.88
CA PHE A 175 -9.64 1.73 -21.60
C PHE A 175 -8.13 1.81 -21.78
N ASP A 176 -7.46 2.48 -20.85
CA ASP A 176 -6.00 2.53 -20.73
C ASP A 176 -5.56 1.92 -19.39
N VAL A 177 -4.27 1.58 -19.28
CA VAL A 177 -3.68 1.07 -18.04
C VAL A 177 -3.62 2.20 -17.02
N LEU A 178 -4.21 1.98 -15.84
CA LEU A 178 -4.13 2.89 -14.71
C LEU A 178 -2.94 2.58 -13.80
N ASP A 179 -2.75 1.31 -13.48
CA ASP A 179 -1.65 0.83 -12.63
C ASP A 179 -1.36 -0.64 -12.93
N VAL A 180 -0.09 -1.04 -12.96
CA VAL A 180 0.31 -2.45 -13.05
C VAL A 180 0.63 -2.92 -11.63
N GLY A 181 -0.33 -3.60 -11.01
CA GLY A 181 -0.21 -4.02 -9.61
C GLY A 181 0.76 -5.17 -9.42
N ARG A 182 0.78 -6.16 -10.34
CA ARG A 182 1.58 -7.37 -10.15
C ARG A 182 1.91 -8.09 -11.44
N LEU A 183 3.16 -8.54 -11.54
CA LEU A 183 3.63 -9.47 -12.57
C LEU A 183 4.18 -10.73 -11.91
N THR A 184 3.81 -11.90 -12.42
CA THR A 184 4.32 -13.18 -11.94
C THR A 184 4.68 -14.10 -13.08
N SER A 185 5.63 -15.01 -12.82
CA SER A 185 6.02 -16.06 -13.76
C SER A 185 6.03 -17.40 -13.05
N GLN A 186 5.63 -18.43 -13.77
CA GLN A 186 5.65 -19.82 -13.32
C GLN A 186 6.07 -20.72 -14.47
N VAL A 187 6.95 -21.70 -14.20
CA VAL A 187 7.26 -22.72 -15.20
C VAL A 187 6.21 -23.82 -15.12
N VAL A 188 5.49 -24.04 -16.23
CA VAL A 188 4.48 -25.09 -16.37
C VAL A 188 4.81 -25.98 -17.57
N GLY A 189 4.03 -27.05 -17.78
CA GLY A 189 4.15 -27.85 -18.99
C GLY A 189 3.92 -27.00 -20.24
N GLY A 190 4.97 -26.81 -21.05
CA GLY A 190 4.95 -25.94 -22.24
C GLY A 190 5.94 -24.78 -22.17
N GLY A 191 6.41 -24.38 -20.99
CA GLY A 191 7.37 -23.28 -20.79
C GLY A 191 6.91 -22.26 -19.75
N PRO A 192 7.40 -21.01 -19.80
CA PRO A 192 7.00 -19.96 -18.86
C PRO A 192 5.55 -19.55 -19.10
N LEU A 193 4.79 -19.46 -18.01
CA LEU A 193 3.46 -18.87 -17.94
C LEU A 193 3.58 -17.54 -17.18
N VAL A 194 3.36 -16.45 -17.88
CA VAL A 194 3.39 -15.11 -17.30
C VAL A 194 1.96 -14.71 -16.94
N ARG A 195 1.78 -14.09 -15.78
CA ARG A 195 0.49 -13.52 -15.37
C ARG A 195 0.66 -12.07 -14.97
N ALA A 196 -0.34 -11.27 -15.30
CA ALA A 196 -0.40 -9.87 -14.94
C ALA A 196 -1.73 -9.55 -14.26
N GLU A 197 -1.65 -8.71 -13.23
CA GLU A 197 -2.78 -8.10 -12.57
C GLU A 197 -2.60 -6.58 -12.66
N TYR A 198 -3.58 -5.89 -13.23
CA TYR A 198 -3.47 -4.46 -13.50
C TYR A 198 -4.84 -3.77 -13.46
N ALA A 199 -4.84 -2.52 -13.00
CA ALA A 199 -6.00 -1.66 -13.03
C ALA A 199 -6.09 -0.93 -14.38
N ILE A 200 -7.31 -0.69 -14.83
CA ILE A 200 -7.63 0.04 -16.06
C ILE A 200 -8.54 1.22 -15.74
N ILE A 201 -8.48 2.24 -16.61
CA ILE A 201 -9.31 3.44 -16.51
C ILE A 201 -9.89 3.79 -17.87
N GLU A 202 -11.14 4.21 -17.88
CA GLU A 202 -11.82 4.67 -19.07
C GLU A 202 -11.16 5.93 -19.64
N THR A 203 -11.07 5.99 -20.97
CA THR A 203 -10.55 7.13 -21.72
C THR A 203 -11.68 7.92 -22.36
N ASN A 204 -11.36 9.10 -22.89
CA ASN A 204 -12.30 9.94 -23.64
C ASN A 204 -12.65 9.42 -25.05
N CYS A 205 -12.19 8.23 -25.43
CA CYS A 205 -12.43 7.63 -26.75
C CYS A 205 -13.53 6.57 -26.71
N THR A 206 -14.30 6.51 -27.79
CA THR A 206 -15.16 5.36 -28.10
C THR A 206 -14.34 4.22 -28.72
N ASN A 207 -14.92 3.02 -28.78
CA ASN A 207 -14.22 1.85 -29.30
C ASN A 207 -13.84 2.05 -30.79
N GLY A 208 -12.58 1.83 -31.14
CA GLY A 208 -12.06 1.95 -32.52
C GLY A 208 -11.32 3.25 -32.89
N GLU A 209 -11.26 4.24 -32.00
CA GLU A 209 -10.42 5.45 -32.16
C GLU A 209 -9.06 5.25 -31.46
N VAL A 210 -7.93 5.41 -32.18
CA VAL A 210 -6.59 5.00 -31.66
C VAL A 210 -5.55 6.13 -31.57
N PRO A 211 -5.63 7.28 -32.28
CA PRO A 211 -4.63 8.33 -32.14
C PRO A 211 -4.14 8.75 -30.75
N ALA A 212 -5.10 9.19 -29.93
CA ALA A 212 -4.86 10.19 -28.91
C ALA A 212 -5.87 10.09 -27.75
N CYS A 213 -6.19 8.87 -27.33
CA CYS A 213 -7.06 8.65 -26.19
C CYS A 213 -6.35 9.07 -24.91
N VAL A 214 -7.05 9.83 -24.08
CA VAL A 214 -6.53 10.33 -22.81
C VAL A 214 -7.35 9.74 -21.67
N PRO A 215 -6.73 9.19 -20.62
CA PRO A 215 -7.42 8.76 -19.41
C PRO A 215 -8.31 9.86 -18.84
N MET A 216 -9.57 9.52 -18.54
CA MET A 216 -10.50 10.44 -17.90
C MET A 216 -10.15 10.64 -16.41
N GLY A 217 -10.73 11.67 -15.80
CA GLY A 217 -10.56 11.91 -14.36
C GLY A 217 -11.13 10.75 -13.53
N ARG A 218 -10.39 10.30 -12.51
CA ARG A 218 -10.75 9.13 -11.67
C ARG A 218 -12.16 9.20 -11.04
N GLU A 219 -12.69 10.40 -10.83
CA GLU A 219 -14.02 10.62 -10.22
C GLU A 219 -15.20 10.42 -11.18
N VAL A 220 -14.95 10.42 -12.48
CA VAL A 220 -15.99 10.28 -13.52
C VAL A 220 -15.76 9.07 -14.43
N ALA A 221 -14.52 8.59 -14.48
CA ALA A 221 -14.12 7.46 -15.31
C ALA A 221 -14.53 6.14 -14.68
N ARG A 222 -15.06 5.21 -15.48
CA ARG A 222 -15.10 3.81 -15.03
C ARG A 222 -13.68 3.31 -14.84
N GLN A 223 -13.48 2.59 -13.74
CA GLN A 223 -12.24 1.89 -13.46
C GLN A 223 -12.49 0.40 -13.54
N GLY A 224 -11.45 -0.37 -13.75
CA GLY A 224 -11.56 -1.82 -13.74
C GLY A 224 -10.29 -2.49 -13.25
N PHE A 225 -10.37 -3.79 -13.07
CA PHE A 225 -9.24 -4.62 -12.70
C PHE A 225 -9.20 -5.86 -13.59
N CYS A 226 -8.04 -6.07 -14.22
CA CYS A 226 -7.80 -7.14 -15.16
C CYS A 226 -6.84 -8.16 -14.58
N ARG A 227 -7.14 -9.44 -14.83
CA ARG A 227 -6.22 -10.56 -14.65
C ARG A 227 -5.98 -11.18 -16.00
N SER A 228 -4.72 -11.27 -16.40
CA SER A 228 -4.33 -11.89 -17.66
C SER A 228 -3.27 -12.95 -17.44
N GLU A 229 -3.27 -13.95 -18.30
CA GLU A 229 -2.21 -14.95 -18.37
C GLU A 229 -1.82 -15.19 -19.82
N GLY A 230 -0.53 -15.46 -20.04
CA GLY A 230 0.04 -15.59 -21.37
C GLY A 230 1.07 -16.71 -21.45
N HIS A 231 0.96 -17.50 -22.50
CA HIS A 231 2.00 -18.44 -22.91
C HIS A 231 2.50 -18.05 -24.30
N GLY A 232 3.61 -17.30 -24.35
CA GLY A 232 4.05 -16.64 -25.58
C GLY A 232 3.00 -15.65 -26.10
N LEU A 233 2.56 -15.80 -27.35
CA LEU A 233 1.57 -14.92 -27.99
C LEU A 233 0.10 -15.26 -27.67
N ASN A 234 -0.16 -16.38 -26.99
CA ASN A 234 -1.52 -16.75 -26.62
C ASN A 234 -1.88 -16.08 -25.30
N VAL A 235 -2.79 -15.11 -25.35
CA VAL A 235 -3.16 -14.24 -24.24
C VAL A 235 -4.62 -14.47 -23.86
N ASN A 236 -4.86 -14.74 -22.58
CA ASN A 236 -6.18 -14.76 -21.98
C ASN A 236 -6.31 -13.58 -21.02
N VAL A 237 -7.47 -12.91 -21.02
CA VAL A 237 -7.73 -11.74 -20.18
C VAL A 237 -9.15 -11.78 -19.66
N ASN A 238 -9.29 -11.49 -18.37
CA ASN A 238 -10.57 -11.25 -17.72
C ASN A 238 -10.49 -9.92 -16.95
N CYS A 239 -11.37 -8.98 -17.30
CA CYS A 239 -11.44 -7.69 -16.65
C CYS A 239 -12.82 -7.49 -16.02
N GLU A 240 -12.82 -7.03 -14.78
CA GLU A 240 -14.01 -6.55 -14.09
C GLU A 240 -14.00 -5.02 -14.13
N VAL A 241 -15.04 -4.42 -14.72
CA VAL A 241 -15.19 -2.96 -14.77
C VAL A 241 -16.24 -2.54 -13.75
N PHE A 242 -15.85 -1.60 -12.89
CA PHE A 242 -16.66 -1.04 -11.83
C PHE A 242 -17.43 0.18 -12.34
N GLN A 243 -18.61 0.42 -11.76
CA GLN A 243 -19.32 1.68 -11.98
C GLN A 243 -18.59 2.82 -11.25
N PRO A 244 -18.63 4.05 -11.77
CA PRO A 244 -18.05 5.22 -11.09
C PRO A 244 -18.71 5.50 -9.74
#